data_AF-A0AAV1A5Q1-F1
#
_entry.id   AF-A0AAV1A5Q1-F1
#
_cell.length_a   1.000
_cell.length_b   1.000
_cell.length_c   1.000
_cell.angle_alpha   90.00
_cell.angle_beta   90.00
_cell.angle_gamma   90.00
#
_symmetry.space_group_name_H-M   'P 1'
#
loop_
_entity.id
_entity.type
_entity.pdbx_description
1 polymer ?
#
loop_
_entity_poly.entity_id
_entity_poly.type
_entity_poly.pdbx_seq_one_letter_code
_entity_poly.pdbx_strand_id
1 'polypeptide(L)'
;MNKKKANCAHTKLRKDNSKKVGNQDVEGGQNSSLVDEMKNVSQVNFIQQQIVEARDKLEKLKQDNCKKEMDLLMIKSIQNPNMLANLTNGDSIELNKMLDEKIKEIDAKIASLN
;
A
#
# COMPACT_ATOMS: atom_id res chain seq x y z
N MET A 1 -13.68 64.75 -10.66
CA MET A 1 -12.54 65.60 -10.26
C MET A 1 -12.35 65.51 -8.75
N ASN A 2 -11.08 65.51 -8.30
CA ASN A 2 -10.57 65.61 -6.92
C ASN A 2 -10.63 64.30 -6.08
N LYS A 3 -9.55 63.53 -5.93
CA LYS A 3 -8.28 63.72 -5.18
C LYS A 3 -8.43 63.85 -3.65
N LYS A 4 -7.64 63.01 -2.96
CA LYS A 4 -7.00 63.19 -1.64
C LYS A 4 -7.96 63.04 -0.43
N LYS A 5 -7.62 62.35 0.66
CA LYS A 5 -6.32 62.21 1.37
C LYS A 5 -6.36 60.97 2.28
N ALA A 6 -5.21 60.32 2.41
CA ALA A 6 -4.89 59.45 3.53
C ALA A 6 -4.93 60.25 4.84
N ASN A 7 -5.35 59.63 5.94
CA ASN A 7 -5.08 60.15 7.27
C ASN A 7 -4.59 59.02 8.17
N CYS A 8 -3.28 59.07 8.45
CA CYS A 8 -2.56 58.31 9.43
C CYS A 8 -2.92 58.86 10.81
N ALA A 9 -3.51 58.03 11.69
CA ALA A 9 -3.75 58.39 13.07
C ALA A 9 -2.56 57.90 13.92
N HIS A 10 -1.76 58.86 14.38
CA HIS A 10 -0.76 58.69 15.43
C HIS A 10 -1.40 58.59 16.82
N THR A 11 -0.58 58.11 17.76
CA THR A 11 -0.70 58.06 19.23
C THR A 11 -1.41 56.82 19.79
N LYS A 12 -0.80 56.02 20.68
CA LYS A 12 -0.09 56.44 21.90
C LYS A 12 0.92 55.38 22.36
N LEU A 13 2.18 55.77 22.51
CA LEU A 13 3.19 55.03 23.27
C LEU A 13 2.78 55.05 24.75
N ARG A 14 2.59 53.88 25.36
CA ARG A 14 2.67 53.71 26.81
C ARG A 14 3.90 52.87 27.12
N LYS A 15 4.84 53.50 27.80
CA LYS A 15 6.09 52.93 28.29
C LYS A 15 5.96 52.91 29.81
N ASP A 16 5.61 51.75 30.36
CA ASP A 16 5.79 51.49 31.79
C ASP A 16 6.86 50.39 31.93
N ASN A 17 7.97 50.79 32.53
CA ASN A 17 9.13 49.96 32.79
C ASN A 17 8.88 49.07 34.00
N SER A 18 9.29 47.80 33.96
CA SER A 18 9.96 47.18 35.12
C SER A 18 10.78 45.96 34.69
N LYS A 19 12.09 46.03 34.95
CA LYS A 19 13.08 44.96 34.72
C LYS A 19 12.88 43.83 35.74
N LYS A 20 12.93 42.56 35.30
CA LYS A 20 13.85 41.53 35.83
C LYS A 20 13.74 40.21 35.03
N VAL A 21 14.82 39.91 34.32
CA VAL A 21 15.51 38.61 34.13
C VAL A 21 14.71 37.32 34.40
N GLY A 22 14.67 36.45 33.38
CA GLY A 22 14.41 35.02 33.52
C GLY A 22 14.07 34.38 32.17
N ASN A 23 14.99 33.61 31.61
CA ASN A 23 14.84 32.90 30.33
C ASN A 23 13.72 31.86 30.40
N GLN A 24 12.75 31.91 29.48
CA GLN A 24 11.75 30.89 29.11
C GLN A 24 10.84 31.65 28.13
N ASP A 25 10.86 31.48 26.81
CA ASP A 25 10.44 30.29 26.08
C ASP A 25 10.99 30.36 24.65
N VAL A 26 12.07 29.63 24.36
CA VAL A 26 12.50 29.33 22.96
C VAL A 26 12.31 27.84 22.65
N GLU A 27 11.84 27.06 23.63
CA GLU A 27 11.72 25.59 23.55
C GLU A 27 10.39 25.12 22.93
N GLY A 28 9.37 25.97 22.84
CA GLY A 28 8.04 25.57 22.37
C GLY A 28 7.94 25.32 20.86
N GLY A 29 8.69 26.07 20.04
CA GLY A 29 8.62 25.97 18.58
C GLY A 29 9.29 24.72 18.02
N GLN A 30 10.49 24.40 18.52
CA GLN A 30 11.28 23.26 18.05
C GLN A 30 10.63 21.92 18.41
N ASN A 31 10.04 21.81 19.59
CA ASN A 31 9.37 20.60 20.03
C ASN A 31 8.08 20.32 19.24
N SER A 32 7.32 21.36 18.85
CA SER A 32 6.14 21.17 18.00
C SER A 32 6.50 20.68 16.59
N SER A 33 7.54 21.26 15.99
CA SER A 33 8.02 20.89 14.65
C SER A 33 8.52 19.44 14.59
N LEU A 34 9.27 18.99 15.60
CA LEU A 34 9.74 17.61 15.70
C LEU A 34 8.59 16.62 15.91
N VAL A 35 7.58 16.99 16.70
CA VAL A 35 6.38 16.16 16.91
C VAL A 35 5.57 16.01 15.63
N ASP A 36 5.42 17.06 14.84
CA ASP A 36 4.70 17.00 13.57
C ASP A 36 5.49 16.21 12.51
N GLU A 37 6.81 16.34 12.48
CA GLU A 37 7.69 15.54 11.61
C GLU A 37 7.63 14.04 11.98
N MET A 38 7.71 13.71 13.27
CA MET A 38 7.56 12.33 13.75
C MET A 38 6.19 11.75 13.43
N LYS A 39 5.10 12.53 13.58
CA LYS A 39 3.75 12.11 13.18
C LYS A 39 3.65 11.87 11.67
N ASN A 40 4.22 12.75 10.84
CA ASN A 40 4.25 12.58 9.39
C ASN A 40 5.00 11.29 9.00
N VAL A 41 6.20 11.08 9.54
CA VAL A 41 6.99 9.85 9.31
C VAL A 41 6.22 8.60 9.72
N SER A 42 5.50 8.64 10.86
CA SER A 42 4.67 7.51 11.31
C SER A 42 3.52 7.19 10.34
N GLN A 43 2.87 8.22 9.77
CA GLN A 43 1.80 8.05 8.80
C GLN A 43 2.32 7.51 7.47
N VAL A 44 3.46 8.02 6.98
CA VAL A 44 4.11 7.52 5.76
C VAL A 44 4.48 6.04 5.91
N ASN A 45 5.07 5.66 7.06
CA ASN A 45 5.42 4.27 7.34
C ASN A 45 4.17 3.37 7.39
N PHE A 46 3.10 3.84 8.02
CA PHE A 46 1.83 3.11 8.06
C PHE A 46 1.25 2.89 6.65
N ILE A 47 1.24 3.93 5.81
CA ILE A 47 0.79 3.83 4.42
C ILE A 47 1.67 2.85 3.63
N GLN A 48 2.99 2.89 3.82
CA GLN A 48 3.91 1.98 3.15
C GLN A 48 3.66 0.52 3.54
N GLN A 49 3.43 0.24 4.83
CA GLN A 49 3.08 -1.10 5.31
C GLN A 49 1.76 -1.57 4.68
N GLN A 50 0.73 -0.73 4.66
CA GLN A 50 -0.55 -1.05 4.03
C GLN A 50 -0.40 -1.35 2.53
N ILE A 51 0.47 -0.64 1.81
CA ILE A 51 0.77 -0.92 0.40
C ILE A 51 1.40 -2.29 0.24
N VAL A 52 2.37 -2.65 1.10
CA VAL A 52 3.01 -3.97 1.05
C VAL A 52 1.97 -5.07 1.32
N GLU A 53 1.17 -4.94 2.38
CA GLU A 53 0.11 -5.92 2.68
C GLU A 53 -0.90 -6.06 1.55
N ALA A 54 -1.32 -4.96 0.93
CA ALA A 54 -2.25 -4.99 -0.18
C ALA A 54 -1.64 -5.70 -1.42
N ARG A 55 -0.36 -5.49 -1.68
CA ARG A 55 0.37 -6.19 -2.76
C ARG A 55 0.45 -7.69 -2.49
N ASP A 56 0.76 -8.10 -1.26
CA ASP A 56 0.83 -9.50 -0.88
C ASP A 56 -0.54 -10.18 -0.99
N LYS A 57 -1.61 -9.49 -0.57
CA LYS A 57 -2.99 -9.98 -0.74
C LYS A 57 -3.36 -10.11 -2.21
N LEU A 58 -3.01 -9.13 -3.04
CA LEU A 58 -3.26 -9.18 -4.48
C LEU A 58 -2.52 -10.34 -5.14
N GLU A 59 -1.27 -10.59 -4.78
CA GLU A 59 -0.49 -11.69 -5.33
C GLU A 59 -1.10 -13.05 -4.98
N LYS A 60 -1.52 -13.24 -3.73
CA LYS A 60 -2.24 -14.47 -3.32
C LYS A 60 -3.53 -14.66 -4.11
N LEU A 61 -4.32 -13.60 -4.30
CA LEU A 61 -5.55 -13.67 -5.08
C LEU A 61 -5.29 -14.01 -6.54
N LYS A 62 -4.21 -13.49 -7.14
CA LYS A 62 -3.81 -13.85 -8.50
C LYS A 62 -3.44 -15.32 -8.61
N GLN A 63 -2.67 -15.84 -7.65
CA GLN A 63 -2.28 -17.25 -7.61
C GLN A 63 -3.51 -18.16 -7.45
N ASP A 64 -4.41 -17.83 -6.52
CA ASP A 64 -5.65 -18.57 -6.31
C ASP A 64 -6.57 -18.55 -7.55
N ASN A 65 -6.67 -17.41 -8.23
CA ASN A 65 -7.45 -17.29 -9.46
C ASN A 65 -6.83 -18.10 -10.60
N CYS A 66 -5.51 -17.99 -10.80
CA CYS A 66 -4.78 -18.77 -11.79
C CYS A 66 -5.02 -20.27 -11.59
N LYS A 67 -4.90 -20.74 -10.34
CA LYS A 67 -5.16 -22.14 -10.00
C LYS A 67 -6.59 -22.57 -10.38
N LYS A 68 -7.59 -21.77 -10.03
CA LYS A 68 -9.00 -22.07 -10.36
C LYS A 68 -9.27 -22.06 -11.87
N GLU A 69 -8.66 -21.13 -12.60
CA GLU A 69 -8.78 -21.04 -14.06
C GLU A 69 -8.13 -22.25 -14.73
N MET A 70 -6.95 -22.67 -14.26
CA MET A 70 -6.26 -23.87 -14.76
C MET A 70 -7.02 -25.15 -14.43
N ASP A 71 -7.59 -25.29 -13.23
CA ASP A 71 -8.46 -26.42 -12.87
C ASP A 71 -9.67 -26.49 -13.82
N LEU A 72 -10.31 -25.35 -14.09
CA LEU A 72 -11.44 -25.28 -15.02
C LEU A 72 -11.03 -25.62 -16.46
N LEU A 73 -9.87 -25.11 -16.89
CA LEU A 73 -9.30 -25.38 -18.20
C LEU A 73 -9.03 -26.88 -18.39
N MET A 74 -8.41 -27.53 -17.40
CA MET A 74 -8.12 -28.96 -17.41
C MET A 74 -9.39 -29.80 -17.56
N ILE A 75 -10.45 -29.45 -16.82
CA ILE A 75 -11.76 -30.15 -16.95
C ILE A 75 -12.34 -29.95 -18.35
N LYS A 76 -12.30 -28.73 -18.88
CA LYS A 76 -12.81 -28.42 -20.22
C LYS A 76 -11.97 -29.09 -21.32
N SER A 77 -10.67 -29.21 -21.14
CA SER A 77 -9.77 -29.81 -22.14
C SER A 77 -9.98 -31.32 -22.27
N ILE A 78 -10.44 -32.00 -21.23
CA ILE A 78 -10.86 -33.41 -21.31
C ILE A 78 -12.01 -33.58 -22.30
N GLN A 79 -12.96 -32.62 -22.32
CA GLN A 79 -14.11 -32.65 -23.22
C GLN A 79 -13.78 -32.12 -24.62
N ASN A 80 -12.88 -31.15 -24.70
CA ASN A 80 -12.45 -30.53 -25.95
C ASN A 80 -10.96 -30.16 -25.90
N PRO A 81 -10.07 -30.99 -26.49
CA PRO A 81 -8.63 -30.75 -26.49
C PRO A 81 -8.22 -29.39 -27.11
N ASN A 82 -9.02 -28.84 -28.01
CA ASN A 82 -8.74 -27.55 -28.64
C ASN A 82 -8.80 -26.37 -27.66
N MET A 83 -9.31 -26.56 -26.43
CA MET A 83 -9.29 -25.54 -25.37
C MET A 83 -7.86 -25.13 -24.99
N LEU A 84 -6.86 -25.98 -25.24
CA LEU A 84 -5.45 -25.69 -24.93
C LEU A 84 -4.75 -24.86 -26.02
N ALA A 85 -5.37 -24.66 -27.18
CA ALA A 85 -4.71 -24.09 -28.36
C ALA A 85 -4.27 -22.62 -28.21
N ASN A 86 -4.88 -21.89 -27.27
CA ASN A 86 -4.66 -20.45 -27.09
C ASN A 86 -3.87 -20.11 -25.82
N LEU A 87 -3.25 -21.10 -25.16
CA LEU A 87 -2.45 -20.85 -23.98
C LEU A 87 -1.19 -20.06 -24.33
N THR A 88 -0.83 -19.11 -23.49
CA THR A 88 0.51 -18.51 -23.59
C THR A 88 1.55 -19.55 -23.14
N ASN A 89 2.82 -19.29 -23.47
CA ASN A 89 3.91 -20.13 -22.96
C ASN A 89 3.94 -20.15 -21.42
N GLY A 90 3.61 -19.04 -20.78
CA GLY A 90 3.52 -18.94 -19.32
C GLY A 90 2.41 -19.83 -18.76
N ASP A 91 1.21 -19.73 -19.34
CA ASP A 91 0.06 -20.56 -18.96
C ASP A 91 0.36 -22.06 -19.14
N SER A 92 1.05 -22.42 -20.23
CA SER A 92 1.43 -23.81 -20.50
C SER A 92 2.42 -24.37 -19.48
N ILE A 93 3.39 -23.56 -19.04
CA ILE A 93 4.35 -23.95 -18.00
C ILE A 93 3.63 -24.17 -16.66
N GLU A 94 2.75 -23.25 -16.27
CA GLU A 94 2.00 -23.35 -15.02
C GLU A 94 1.05 -24.56 -15.04
N LEU A 95 0.35 -24.79 -16.16
CA LEU A 95 -0.52 -25.95 -16.34
C LEU A 95 0.25 -27.27 -16.20
N ASN A 96 1.43 -27.38 -16.82
CA ASN A 96 2.27 -28.57 -16.68
C ASN A 96 2.68 -28.83 -15.23
N LYS A 97 3.09 -27.78 -14.51
CA LYS A 97 3.43 -27.90 -13.08
C LYS A 97 2.24 -28.38 -12.25
N MET A 98 1.05 -27.83 -12.49
CA MET A 98 -0.18 -28.26 -11.80
C MET A 98 -0.56 -29.70 -12.12
N LEU A 99 -0.41 -30.14 -13.38
CA LEU A 99 -0.64 -31.53 -13.79
C LEU A 99 0.30 -32.48 -13.07
N ASP A 100 1.59 -32.16 -12.98
CA ASP A 100 2.57 -32.98 -12.27
C ASP A 100 2.21 -33.14 -10.78
N GLU A 101 1.77 -32.08 -10.12
CA GLU A 101 1.31 -32.12 -8.74
C GLU A 101 0.06 -33.01 -8.59
N LYS A 102 -0.90 -32.91 -9.52
CA LYS A 102 -2.13 -33.71 -9.50
C LYS A 102 -1.88 -35.18 -9.78
N ILE A 103 -1.00 -35.53 -10.70
CA ILE A 103 -0.61 -36.91 -10.99
C ILE A 103 0.03 -37.53 -9.73
N LYS A 104 0.97 -36.82 -9.09
CA LYS A 104 1.58 -37.27 -7.83
C LYS A 104 0.56 -37.48 -6.72
N GLU A 105 -0.43 -36.59 -6.61
CA GLU A 105 -1.53 -36.72 -5.64
C GLU A 105 -2.36 -37.99 -5.90
N ILE A 106 -2.65 -38.28 -7.17
CA ILE A 106 -3.39 -39.48 -7.59
C ILE A 106 -2.57 -40.75 -7.30
N ASP A 107 -1.29 -40.77 -7.67
CA ASP A 107 -0.40 -41.91 -7.42
C ASP A 107 -0.29 -42.22 -5.93
N ALA A 108 -0.16 -41.19 -5.09
CA ALA A 108 -0.13 -41.35 -3.63
C ALA A 108 -1.46 -41.94 -3.10
N LYS A 109 -2.60 -41.50 -3.62
CA LYS A 109 -3.91 -42.07 -3.26
C LYS A 109 -4.05 -43.51 -3.69
N ILE A 110 -3.63 -43.86 -4.91
CA ILE A 110 -3.65 -45.24 -5.42
C ILE A 110 -2.75 -46.13 -4.54
N ALA A 111 -1.55 -45.66 -4.20
CA ALA A 111 -0.64 -46.38 -3.32
C ALA A 111 -1.21 -46.61 -1.91
N SER A 112 -2.03 -45.68 -1.40
CA SER A 112 -2.70 -45.83 -0.10
C SER A 112 -3.88 -46.80 -0.08
N LEU A 113 -4.37 -47.21 -1.26
CA LEU A 113 -5.49 -48.13 -1.42
C LEU A 113 -5.04 -49.59 -1.64
N ASN A 114 -3.75 -49.81 -1.89
CA ASN A 114 -3.12 -51.13 -2.03
C ASN A 114 -2.46 -51.58 -0.72
#